data_AF-A0A2E0PTP1-F1
#
_entry.id   AF-A0A2E0PTP1-F1
#
_cell.length_a   1.000
_cell.length_b   1.000
_cell.length_c   1.000
_cell.angle_alpha   90.00
_cell.angle_beta   90.00
_cell.angle_gamma   90.00
#
_symmetry.space_group_name_H-M   'P 1'
#
loop_
_entity.id
_entity.type
_entity.pdbx_description
1 polymer ?
#
loop_
_entity_poly.entity_id
_entity_poly.type
_entity_poly.pdbx_seq_one_letter_code
_entity_poly.pdbx_strand_id
1 'polypeptide(L)' 'MSETLKLKLWGPNGEKKEFSPCSREEVTKNLVFWAKEIECNVADLDYQVDDGLRIMGEGNPYAGEVD' A
#
# COMPACT_ATOMS: atom_id res chain seq x y z
N MET A 1 9.38 -13.94 -17.23
CA MET A 1 8.89 -12.56 -17.47
C MET A 1 8.63 -11.97 -16.10
N SER A 2 9.21 -10.83 -15.76
CA SER A 2 8.97 -10.21 -14.45
C SER A 2 7.63 -9.48 -14.52
N GLU A 3 6.59 -10.09 -13.97
CA GLU A 3 5.27 -9.47 -13.86
C GLU A 3 5.39 -8.29 -12.89
N THR A 4 5.41 -7.07 -13.43
CA THR A 4 5.46 -5.85 -12.62
C THR A 4 4.08 -5.65 -12.02
N LEU A 5 3.98 -5.66 -10.69
CA LEU A 5 2.73 -5.45 -9.97
C LEU A 5 2.39 -3.96 -10.00
N LYS A 6 1.11 -3.61 -10.05
CA LYS A 6 0.66 -2.22 -9.89
C LYS A 6 0.06 -2.00 -8.51
N LEU A 7 0.73 -1.25 -7.66
CA LEU A 7 0.21 -0.90 -6.34
C LEU A 7 -0.40 0.49 -6.37
N LYS A 8 -1.72 0.58 -6.17
CA LYS A 8 -2.42 1.85 -5.96
C LYS A 8 -2.67 2.03 -4.47
N LEU A 9 -2.38 3.20 -3.94
CA LEU A 9 -2.56 3.58 -2.55
C LEU A 9 -3.49 4.78 -2.44
N TRP A 10 -4.32 4.80 -1.41
CA TRP A 10 -5.19 5.92 -1.06
C TRP A 10 -5.00 6.29 0.40
N GLY A 11 -4.78 7.58 0.64
CA GLY A 11 -4.58 8.15 1.96
C GLY A 11 -5.92 8.58 2.59
N PRO A 12 -5.95 8.73 3.92
CA PRO A 12 -7.16 9.09 4.66
C PRO A 12 -7.64 10.53 4.35
N ASN A 13 -6.78 11.42 3.86
CA ASN A 13 -7.15 12.80 3.50
C ASN A 13 -7.46 12.97 2.01
N GLY A 14 -7.61 11.86 1.27
CA GLY A 14 -7.92 11.85 -0.17
C GLY A 14 -6.71 11.83 -1.09
N GLU A 15 -5.50 11.66 -0.55
CA GLU A 15 -4.26 11.47 -1.31
C GLU A 15 -4.30 10.17 -2.12
N LYS A 16 -3.62 10.14 -3.26
CA LYS A 16 -3.54 8.96 -4.12
C LYS A 16 -2.11 8.81 -4.64
N LYS A 17 -1.60 7.59 -4.63
CA LYS A 17 -0.27 7.26 -5.16
C LYS A 17 -0.31 5.94 -5.90
N GLU A 18 0.48 5.81 -6.95
CA GLU A 18 0.66 4.55 -7.66
C GLU A 18 2.15 4.20 -7.69
N PHE A 19 2.46 2.95 -7.42
CA PHE A 19 3.79 2.36 -7.46
C PHE A 19 3.77 1.13 -8.38
N SER A 20 4.93 0.79 -8.92
CA SER A 20 5.10 -0.40 -9.78
C SER A 20 6.10 -1.38 -9.16
N PRO A 21 5.78 -2.00 -8.00
CA PRO A 21 6.69 -2.94 -7.35
C PRO A 21 6.93 -4.19 -8.22
N CYS A 22 8.14 -4.71 -8.19
CA CYS A 22 8.49 -5.94 -8.90
C CYS A 22 8.20 -7.21 -8.08
N SER A 23 7.96 -7.06 -6.77
CA SER A 23 7.71 -8.15 -5.82
C SER A 23 6.73 -7.75 -4.71
N ARG A 24 6.11 -8.73 -4.05
CA ARG A 24 5.22 -8.49 -2.89
C ARG A 24 5.93 -7.82 -1.71
N GLU A 25 7.21 -8.11 -1.47
CA GLU A 25 7.98 -7.42 -0.42
C GLU A 25 8.11 -5.91 -0.70
N GLU A 26 8.20 -5.51 -1.96
CA GLU A 26 8.22 -4.09 -2.33
C GLU A 26 6.85 -3.44 -2.12
N VAL A 27 5.75 -4.19 -2.23
CA VAL A 27 4.41 -3.66 -1.92
C VAL A 27 4.37 -3.17 -0.47
N THR A 28 4.78 -4.01 0.48
CA THR A 28 4.80 -3.64 1.90
C THR A 28 5.78 -2.49 2.16
N LYS A 29 6.96 -2.48 1.55
CA LYS A 29 7.91 -1.36 1.68
C LYS A 29 7.34 -0.05 1.17
N ASN A 30 6.68 -0.04 0.01
CA ASN A 30 6.05 1.15 -0.55
C ASN A 30 4.87 1.64 0.30
N LEU A 31 4.08 0.72 0.88
CA LEU A 31 3.03 1.02 1.85
C LEU A 31 3.58 1.77 3.08
N VAL A 32 4.59 1.20 3.74
CA VAL A 32 5.21 1.83 4.93
C VAL A 32 5.88 3.15 4.58
N PHE A 33 6.61 3.18 3.45
CA PHE A 33 7.30 4.38 2.99
C PHE A 33 6.31 5.53 2.75
N TRP A 34 5.22 5.26 2.02
CA TRP A 34 4.25 6.29 1.71
C TRP A 34 3.42 6.69 2.93
N ALA A 35 3.06 5.76 3.82
CA ALA A 35 2.42 6.07 5.09
C ALA A 35 3.24 7.08 5.91
N LYS A 36 4.55 6.85 6.00
CA LYS A 36 5.48 7.79 6.66
C LYS A 36 5.59 9.12 5.92
N GLU A 37 5.58 9.11 4.58
CA GLU A 37 5.62 10.33 3.76
C GLU A 37 4.42 11.26 4.03
N ILE A 38 3.23 10.69 4.24
CA ILE A 38 2.00 11.44 4.53
C ILE A 38 1.65 11.52 6.02
N GLU A 39 2.59 11.13 6.89
CA GLU A 39 2.42 11.12 8.36
C GLU A 39 1.15 10.40 8.84
N CYS A 40 0.85 9.22 8.26
CA CYS A 40 -0.28 8.37 8.66
C CYS A 40 0.18 6.95 9.03
N ASN A 41 -0.72 6.13 9.59
CA ASN A 41 -0.44 4.71 9.76
C ASN A 41 -0.73 3.94 8.47
N VAL A 42 -0.03 2.82 8.30
CA VAL A 42 -0.29 1.86 7.21
C VAL A 42 -1.69 1.23 7.35
N ALA A 43 -2.22 1.18 8.58
CA ALA A 43 -3.59 0.78 8.89
C ALA A 43 -4.66 1.79 8.42
N ASP A 44 -4.27 3.03 8.13
CA ASP A 44 -5.17 4.05 7.61
C ASP A 44 -5.10 4.15 6.08
N LEU A 45 -4.19 3.39 5.46
CA LEU A 45 -4.01 3.37 4.00
C LEU A 45 -4.84 2.27 3.35
N ASP A 46 -5.64 2.66 2.37
CA ASP A 46 -6.21 1.67 1.46
C ASP A 46 -5.22 1.37 0.35
N TYR A 47 -5.19 0.12 -0.12
CA TYR A 47 -4.36 -0.27 -1.25
C TYR A 47 -5.01 -1.29 -2.16
N GLN A 48 -4.56 -1.34 -3.40
CA GLN A 48 -4.97 -2.30 -4.40
C GLN A 48 -3.75 -2.75 -5.18
N VAL A 49 -3.60 -4.05 -5.34
CA VAL A 49 -2.53 -4.65 -6.15
C VAL A 49 -3.16 -5.13 -7.47
N ASP A 50 -2.65 -4.62 -8.58
CA ASP A 50 -3.11 -4.83 -9.95
C ASP A 50 -4.61 -4.54 -10.12
N ASP A 51 -5.35 -5.47 -10.69
CA ASP A 51 -6.82 -5.43 -10.83
C ASP A 51 -7.50 -6.22 -9.69
N GLY A 52 -6.77 -6.44 -8.59
CA GLY A 52 -7.25 -7.18 -7.43
C GLY A 52 -8.25 -6.39 -6.58
N LEU A 53 -8.67 -7.01 -5.47
CA LEU A 53 -9.53 -6.35 -4.49
C LEU A 53 -8.80 -5.19 -3.82
N ARG A 54 -9.49 -4.07 -3.66
CA ARG A 54 -9.02 -2.98 -2.81
C ARG A 54 -9.13 -3.42 -1.36
N ILE A 55 -7.99 -3.47 -0.68
CA ILE A 55 -7.89 -3.71 0.75
C ILE A 55 -8.02 -2.35 1.44
N MET A 56 -9.05 -2.22 2.27
CA MET A 56 -9.20 -1.04 3.12
C MET A 56 -8.23 -1.13 4.29
N GLY A 57 -7.68 -0.01 4.73
CA GLY A 57 -6.62 0.02 5.76
C GLY A 57 -6.94 -0.76 7.03
N GLU A 58 -8.20 -0.75 7.47
CA GLU A 58 -8.68 -1.52 8.64
C GLU A 58 -8.53 -3.04 8.47
N GLY A 59 -8.53 -3.53 7.23
CA GLY A 59 -8.30 -4.93 6.86
C GLY A 59 -6.88 -5.22 6.36
N ASN A 60 -5.94 -4.28 6.50
CA ASN A 60 -4.58 -4.43 6.03
C ASN A 60 -3.81 -5.41 6.95
N PRO A 61 -3.47 -6.63 6.50
CA PRO A 61 -2.75 -7.60 7.33
C PRO A 61 -1.35 -7.10 7.71
N TYR A 62 -0.78 -6.20 6.92
CA TYR A 62 0.54 -5.62 7.14
C TYR A 62 0.51 -4.48 8.18
N ALA A 63 -0.65 -3.99 8.58
CA ALA A 63 -0.76 -2.97 9.63
C ALA A 63 -0.26 -3.46 10.99
N GLY A 64 -0.35 -4.77 11.27
CA GLY A 64 0.11 -5.37 12.52
C GLY A 64 1.59 -5.77 12.54
N GLU A 65 2.29 -5.73 11.39
CA GLU A 65 3.71 -6.07 11.31
C GLU A 65 4.64 -4.84 11.50
N VAL A 66 4.07 -3.64 11.54
CA VAL A 66 4.81 -2.38 11.65
C VAL A 66 4.53 -1.76 13.03
N ASP A 67 5.12 -2.37 14.08
CA ASP A 67 5.25 -1.76 15.41
C ASP A 67 6.43 -0.76 15.42
#